data_AF-A0A7C5L2D1-F1
#
_entry.id   AF-A0A7C5L2D1-F1
#
_cell.length_a   1.000
_cell.length_b   1.000
_cell.length_c   1.000
_cell.angle_alpha   90.00
_cell.angle_beta   90.00
_cell.angle_gamma   90.00
#
_symmetry.space_group_name_H-M   'P 1'
#
loop_
_entity.id
_entity.type
_entity.pdbx_description
1 polymer ?
#
loop_
_entity_poly.entity_id
_entity_poly.type
_entity_poly.pdbx_seq_one_letter_code
_entity_poly.pdbx_strand_id
1 'polypeptide(L)'
;MREREVLALAGLLHDVGKFVQRAKSRGFKFNDKDLNKSLNAWNPQLKEVYEREHAYLTSVFINFLVKENLISPEDAEKLRNWGARHHKPTDELESVICQIADWYSSSERETKIRSDINLLHSVFERISLEP
;
A
#
# COMPACT_ATOMS: atom_id res chain seq x y z
N MET A 1 9.34 -0.35 -18.07
CA MET A 1 8.07 0.11 -18.70
C MET A 1 8.21 1.56 -19.14
N ARG A 2 7.23 2.19 -19.82
CA ARG A 2 7.24 3.66 -19.97
C ARG A 2 7.05 4.28 -18.58
N GLU A 3 7.68 5.41 -18.32
CA GLU A 3 7.64 6.07 -16.99
C GLU A 3 6.22 6.32 -16.48
N ARG A 4 5.31 6.81 -17.34
CA ARG A 4 3.91 7.02 -17.00
C ARG A 4 3.17 5.74 -16.57
N GLU A 5 3.55 4.59 -17.13
CA GLU A 5 2.98 3.30 -16.76
C GLU A 5 3.48 2.88 -15.37
N VAL A 6 4.76 3.12 -15.07
CA VAL A 6 5.34 2.87 -13.74
C VAL A 6 4.69 3.77 -12.69
N LEU A 7 4.46 5.05 -13.01
CA LEU A 7 3.77 5.98 -12.10
C LEU A 7 2.32 5.56 -11.85
N ALA A 8 1.58 5.18 -12.90
CA ALA A 8 0.22 4.66 -12.75
C ALA A 8 0.20 3.37 -11.91
N LEU A 9 1.18 2.48 -12.12
CA LEU A 9 1.32 1.25 -11.35
C LEU A 9 1.72 1.53 -9.89
N ALA A 10 2.55 2.55 -9.63
CA ALA A 10 2.89 2.98 -8.28
C ALA A 10 1.65 3.45 -7.52
N GLY A 11 0.81 4.29 -8.15
CA GLY A 11 -0.47 4.71 -7.58
C GLY A 11 -1.43 3.54 -7.35
N LEU A 12 -1.51 2.58 -8.27
CA LEU A 12 -2.35 1.40 -8.11
C LEU A 12 -1.90 0.49 -6.95
N LEU A 13 -0.58 0.33 -6.78
CA LEU A 13 -0.01 -0.60 -5.81
C LEU A 13 0.35 0.01 -4.45
N HIS A 14 0.28 1.33 -4.28
CA HIS A 14 0.78 2.02 -3.07
C HIS A 14 0.28 1.37 -1.76
N ASP A 15 -0.96 0.89 -1.77
CA ASP A 15 -1.68 0.35 -0.62
C ASP A 15 -1.80 -1.19 -0.59
N VAL A 16 -1.20 -1.91 -1.54
CA VAL A 16 -1.35 -3.37 -1.67
C VAL A 16 -0.88 -4.11 -0.41
N GLY A 17 0.07 -3.55 0.34
CA GLY A 17 0.52 -4.09 1.62
C GLY A 17 -0.56 -4.16 2.70
N LYS A 18 -1.69 -3.45 2.58
CA LYS A 18 -2.83 -3.55 3.52
C LYS A 18 -3.45 -4.95 3.52
N PHE A 19 -3.49 -5.64 2.36
CA PHE A 19 -3.98 -7.02 2.28
C PHE A 19 -3.09 -7.97 3.07
N VAL A 20 -1.78 -7.82 2.90
CA VAL A 20 -0.77 -8.61 3.61
C VAL A 20 -0.85 -8.37 5.11
N GLN A 21 -0.99 -7.10 5.53
CA GLN A 21 -1.12 -6.73 6.93
C GLN A 21 -2.34 -7.41 7.59
N ARG A 22 -3.50 -7.38 6.92
CA ARG A 22 -4.74 -8.01 7.39
C ARG A 22 -4.66 -9.54 7.43
N ALA A 23 -3.97 -10.14 6.46
CA ALA A 23 -3.75 -11.58 6.46
C ALA A 23 -2.86 -12.01 7.64
N LYS A 24 -1.74 -11.29 7.85
CA LYS A 24 -0.84 -11.52 8.98
C LYS A 24 -1.56 -11.38 10.33
N SER A 25 -2.38 -10.35 10.50
CA SER A 25 -3.12 -10.14 11.75
C SER A 25 -4.13 -11.26 12.07
N ARG A 26 -4.50 -12.06 11.06
CA ARG A 26 -5.35 -13.26 11.21
C ARG A 26 -4.54 -14.56 11.32
N GLY A 27 -3.21 -14.49 11.46
CA GLY A 27 -2.35 -15.64 11.62
C GLY A 27 -1.99 -16.36 10.32
N PHE A 28 -2.27 -15.76 9.15
CA PHE A 28 -1.87 -16.34 7.87
C PHE A 28 -0.34 -16.41 7.77
N LYS A 29 0.18 -17.55 7.30
CA LYS A 29 1.61 -17.77 7.03
C LYS A 29 1.76 -18.32 5.62
N PHE A 30 2.71 -17.77 4.87
CA PHE A 30 3.05 -18.30 3.56
C PHE A 30 3.86 -19.59 3.70
N ASN A 31 3.91 -20.43 2.67
CA ASN A 31 4.78 -21.62 2.68
C ASN A 31 6.27 -21.24 2.50
N ASP A 32 6.54 -20.08 1.91
CA ASP A 32 7.89 -19.55 1.72
C ASP A 32 8.42 -18.93 3.03
N LYS A 33 9.48 -19.53 3.59
CA LYS A 33 10.10 -19.08 4.85
C LYS A 33 10.80 -17.72 4.71
N ASP A 34 11.43 -17.45 3.57
CA ASP A 34 12.15 -16.20 3.34
C ASP A 34 11.17 -15.04 3.13
N LEU A 35 10.04 -15.32 2.46
CA LEU A 35 8.94 -14.38 2.38
C LEU A 35 8.39 -14.07 3.78
N ASN A 36 8.09 -15.09 4.60
CA ASN A 36 7.63 -14.86 5.97
C ASN A 36 8.64 -14.08 6.81
N LYS A 37 9.95 -14.31 6.62
CA LYS A 37 10.99 -13.54 7.31
C LYS A 37 10.91 -12.06 6.93
N SER A 38 10.84 -11.75 5.63
CA SER A 38 10.68 -10.39 5.13
C SER A 38 9.41 -9.74 5.66
N LEU A 39 8.28 -10.45 5.60
CA LEU A 39 7.00 -9.96 6.08
C LEU A 39 7.01 -9.61 7.58
N ASN A 40 7.83 -10.27 8.38
CA ASN A 40 7.92 -10.05 9.83
C ASN A 40 9.11 -9.17 10.24
N ALA A 41 9.85 -8.59 9.29
CA ALA A 41 11.04 -7.78 9.59
C ALA A 41 10.75 -6.34 10.03
N TRP A 42 9.47 -5.93 10.09
CA TRP A 42 9.06 -4.58 10.50
C TRP A 42 9.68 -4.16 11.83
N ASN A 43 10.39 -3.03 11.83
CA ASN A 43 11.19 -2.54 12.96
C ASN A 43 11.28 -1.00 12.94
N PRO A 44 11.86 -0.35 13.97
CA PRO A 44 11.98 1.10 14.03
C PRO A 44 12.73 1.73 12.85
N GLN A 45 13.79 1.10 12.32
CA GLN A 45 14.54 1.62 11.18
C GLN A 45 13.68 1.64 9.91
N LEU A 46 12.88 0.60 9.68
CA LEU A 46 11.93 0.57 8.56
C LEU A 46 10.79 1.59 8.73
N LYS A 47 10.39 1.87 9.98
CA LYS A 47 9.43 2.93 10.28
C LYS A 47 9.95 4.31 9.89
N GLU A 48 11.24 4.57 10.03
CA GLU A 48 11.84 5.83 9.56
C GLU A 48 11.83 5.95 8.04
N VAL A 49 11.79 4.85 7.29
CA VAL A 49 11.78 4.87 5.82
C VAL A 49 10.35 4.90 5.25
N TYR A 50 9.46 4.07 5.79
CA TYR A 50 8.13 3.83 5.23
C TYR A 50 6.98 4.44 6.03
N GLU A 51 7.24 4.91 7.26
CA GLU A 51 6.27 5.41 8.26
C GLU A 51 5.23 4.39 8.75
N ARG A 52 4.64 3.61 7.84
CA ARG A 52 3.57 2.64 8.09
C ARG A 52 4.01 1.24 7.71
N GLU A 53 3.56 0.24 8.48
CA GLU A 53 3.88 -1.16 8.19
C GLU A 53 3.38 -1.58 6.79
N HIS A 54 2.15 -1.20 6.40
CA HIS A 54 1.63 -1.58 5.08
C HIS A 54 2.46 -1.01 3.93
N ALA A 55 3.03 0.18 4.08
CA ALA A 55 3.95 0.78 3.11
C ALA A 55 5.23 -0.08 2.95
N TYR A 56 5.81 -0.55 4.06
CA TYR A 56 6.89 -1.53 4.01
C TYR A 56 6.45 -2.85 3.35
N LEU A 57 5.27 -3.37 3.68
CA LEU A 57 4.75 -4.60 3.09
C LEU A 57 4.49 -4.46 1.57
N THR A 58 4.12 -3.27 1.09
CA THR A 58 4.07 -2.95 -0.35
C THR A 58 5.45 -3.13 -0.98
N SER A 59 6.54 -2.70 -0.31
CA SER A 59 7.91 -2.92 -0.81
C SER A 59 8.29 -4.40 -0.89
N VAL A 60 7.86 -5.21 0.07
CA VAL A 60 8.07 -6.67 0.07
C VAL A 60 7.29 -7.32 -1.09
N PHE A 61 6.06 -6.87 -1.34
CA PHE A 61 5.29 -7.32 -2.49
C PHE A 61 5.95 -6.96 -3.82
N ILE A 62 6.52 -5.75 -3.94
CA ILE A 62 7.28 -5.35 -5.14
C ILE A 62 8.49 -6.26 -5.36
N ASN A 63 9.23 -6.63 -4.30
CA ASN A 63 10.34 -7.58 -4.41
C ASN A 63 9.87 -8.98 -4.86
N PHE A 64 8.68 -9.39 -4.43
CA PHE A 64 8.06 -10.60 -4.94
C PHE A 64 7.79 -10.51 -6.45
N LEU A 65 7.27 -9.39 -6.96
CA LEU A 65 7.08 -9.19 -8.41
C LEU A 65 8.40 -9.30 -9.21
N VAL A 66 9.50 -8.81 -8.65
CA VAL A 66 10.84 -8.98 -9.25
C VAL A 66 11.25 -10.44 -9.27
N LYS A 67 11.09 -11.15 -8.15
CA LYS A 67 11.41 -12.59 -8.03
C LYS A 67 10.64 -13.44 -9.04
N GLU A 68 9.38 -13.09 -9.30
CA GLU A 68 8.52 -13.75 -10.28
C GLU A 68 8.75 -13.27 -11.73
N ASN A 69 9.76 -12.43 -11.98
CA ASN A 69 10.06 -11.85 -13.30
C ASN A 69 8.87 -11.08 -13.93
N LEU A 70 7.98 -10.51 -13.11
CA LEU A 70 6.83 -9.75 -13.58
C LEU A 70 7.17 -8.28 -13.85
N ILE A 71 8.22 -7.77 -13.22
CA ILE A 71 8.74 -6.41 -13.41
C ILE A 71 10.27 -6.42 -13.38
N SER A 72 10.88 -5.42 -14.03
CA SER A 72 12.34 -5.25 -13.98
C SER A 72 12.80 -4.74 -12.60
N PRO A 73 14.05 -5.00 -12.19
CA PRO A 73 14.63 -4.42 -10.97
C PRO A 73 14.61 -2.89 -10.97
N GLU A 74 14.80 -2.26 -12.13
CA GLU A 74 14.74 -0.79 -12.30
C GLU A 74 13.33 -0.25 -12.07
N ASP A 75 12.31 -0.86 -12.69
CA ASP A 75 10.92 -0.46 -12.47
C ASP A 75 10.52 -0.69 -10.99
N ALA A 76 11.02 -1.75 -10.37
CA ALA A 76 10.76 -2.05 -8.96
C ALA A 76 11.34 -1.00 -8.01
N GLU A 77 12.50 -0.42 -8.31
CA GLU A 77 13.07 0.68 -7.53
C GLU A 77 12.19 1.93 -7.58
N LYS A 78 11.73 2.29 -8.79
CA LYS A 78 10.77 3.39 -8.99
C LYS A 78 9.47 3.14 -8.23
N LEU A 79 8.90 1.94 -8.31
CA LEU A 79 7.69 1.57 -7.54
C LEU A 79 7.88 1.66 -6.03
N ARG A 80 9.07 1.32 -5.50
CA ARG A 80 9.38 1.47 -4.07
C ARG A 80 9.47 2.95 -3.67
N ASN A 81 10.12 3.78 -4.49
CA ASN A 81 10.27 5.20 -4.21
C ASN A 81 8.96 5.98 -4.35
N TRP A 82 8.14 5.65 -5.34
CA TRP A 82 6.93 6.40 -5.65
C TRP A 82 5.70 5.86 -4.92
N GLY A 83 5.51 4.53 -4.90
CA GLY A 83 4.33 3.89 -4.34
C GLY A 83 4.51 3.45 -2.89
N ALA A 84 5.54 2.65 -2.60
CA ALA A 84 5.71 2.09 -1.26
C ALA A 84 6.00 3.17 -0.19
N ARG A 85 6.63 4.28 -0.57
CA ARG A 85 6.98 5.38 0.33
C ARG A 85 5.96 6.54 0.34
N HIS A 86 4.71 6.33 -0.09
CA HIS A 86 3.70 7.40 -0.19
C HIS A 86 3.42 8.18 1.14
N HIS A 87 3.67 7.58 2.32
CA HIS A 87 3.60 8.31 3.60
C HIS A 87 4.85 9.18 3.86
N LYS A 88 6.01 8.80 3.32
CA LYS A 88 7.29 9.52 3.42
C LYS A 88 7.97 9.65 2.05
N PRO A 89 7.44 10.50 1.16
CA PRO A 89 7.87 10.59 -0.23
C PRO A 89 9.34 11.02 -0.33
N THR A 90 9.96 10.67 -1.46
CA THR A 90 11.27 11.19 -1.84
C THR A 90 11.12 12.59 -2.45
N ASP A 91 12.24 13.23 -2.80
CA ASP A 91 12.24 14.52 -3.50
C ASP A 91 11.87 14.39 -5.00
N GLU A 92 11.50 13.19 -5.45
CA GLU A 92 11.06 12.91 -6.82
C GLU A 92 9.60 13.37 -7.01
N LEU A 93 9.32 14.03 -8.12
CA LEU A 93 7.99 14.56 -8.45
C LEU A 93 6.93 13.45 -8.43
N GLU A 94 7.25 12.28 -8.95
CA GLU A 94 6.41 11.09 -9.02
C GLU A 94 5.99 10.58 -7.64
N SER A 95 6.89 10.66 -6.65
CA SER A 95 6.62 10.31 -5.26
C SER A 95 5.63 11.28 -4.63
N VAL A 96 5.82 12.58 -4.89
CA VAL A 96 4.90 13.64 -4.45
C VAL A 96 3.52 13.50 -5.11
N ILE A 97 3.47 13.19 -6.41
CA ILE A 97 2.22 12.94 -7.14
C ILE A 97 1.46 11.78 -6.49
N CYS A 98 2.13 10.67 -6.16
CA CYS A 98 1.49 9.52 -5.51
C CYS A 98 0.91 9.89 -4.13
N GLN A 99 1.65 10.67 -3.32
CA GLN A 99 1.17 11.13 -2.03
C GLN A 99 -0.09 12.01 -2.16
N ILE A 100 -0.02 13.02 -3.04
CA ILE A 100 -1.15 13.94 -3.26
C ILE A 100 -2.38 13.16 -3.76
N ALA A 101 -2.19 12.21 -4.68
CA ALA A 101 -3.28 11.37 -5.17
C ALA A 101 -3.93 10.52 -4.07
N ASP A 102 -3.16 9.94 -3.14
CA ASP A 102 -3.71 9.24 -1.97
C ASP A 102 -4.57 10.18 -1.12
N TRP A 103 -4.08 11.39 -0.84
CA TRP A 103 -4.83 12.38 -0.05
C TRP A 103 -6.15 12.78 -0.69
N TYR A 104 -6.17 13.07 -2.00
CA TYR A 104 -7.40 13.39 -2.72
C TYR A 104 -8.37 12.20 -2.78
N SER A 105 -7.86 10.98 -2.89
CA SER A 105 -8.72 9.78 -2.85
C SER A 105 -9.32 9.52 -1.46
N SER A 106 -8.68 10.05 -0.41
CA SER A 106 -9.07 9.88 0.98
C SER A 106 -9.87 11.05 1.56
N SER A 107 -9.95 12.20 0.88
CA SER A 107 -10.57 13.43 1.41
C SER A 107 -12.10 13.44 1.40
N GLU A 108 -12.74 12.55 0.64
CA GLU A 108 -14.21 12.36 0.63
C GLU A 108 -14.71 11.52 1.83
N ARG A 109 -13.98 11.51 2.95
CA ARG A 109 -14.40 10.77 4.16
C ARG A 109 -15.30 11.65 5.01
N GLU A 110 -16.62 11.44 4.88
CA GLU A 110 -17.61 11.91 5.85
C GLU A 110 -17.19 11.58 7.29
N THR A 111 -17.51 12.47 8.22
CA THR A 111 -17.30 12.31 9.67
C THR A 111 -17.87 10.96 10.11
N LYS A 112 -17.00 9.96 10.31
CA LYS A 112 -17.43 8.57 10.56
C LYS A 112 -18.34 8.50 11.77
N ILE A 113 -19.56 7.99 11.58
CA ILE A 113 -20.20 7.19 12.62
C ILE A 113 -19.27 6.00 12.83
N ARG A 114 -18.63 5.94 14.01
CA ARG A 114 -17.72 4.84 14.35
C ARG A 114 -18.55 3.55 14.38
N SER A 115 -18.35 2.70 13.38
CA SER A 115 -18.77 1.31 13.40
C SER A 115 -17.72 0.48 14.13
N ASP A 116 -18.16 -0.38 15.05
CA ASP A 116 -17.31 -1.38 15.69
C ASP A 116 -16.89 -2.51 14.71
N ILE A 117 -17.49 -2.54 13.53
CA ILE A 117 -17.20 -3.50 12.46
C ILE A 117 -16.20 -2.87 11.49
N ASN A 118 -14.97 -3.38 11.47
CA ASN A 118 -13.91 -2.92 10.58
C ASN A 118 -13.92 -3.68 9.22
N LEU A 119 -15.07 -3.63 8.54
CA LEU A 119 -15.27 -4.22 7.21
C LEU A 119 -15.58 -3.12 6.17
N LEU A 120 -15.64 -3.50 4.90
CA LEU A 120 -16.16 -2.60 3.87
C LEU A 120 -17.67 -2.44 4.09
N HIS A 121 -18.07 -1.21 4.37
CA HIS A 121 -19.47 -0.83 4.51
C HIS A 121 -20.09 -0.56 3.14
N SER A 122 -21.37 -0.90 2.98
CA SER A 122 -22.11 -0.49 1.79
C SER A 122 -22.20 1.03 1.74
N VAL A 123 -22.03 1.62 0.54
CA VAL A 123 -22.29 3.05 0.33
C VAL A 123 -23.77 3.41 0.56
N PHE A 124 -24.66 2.43 0.48
CA PHE A 124 -26.10 2.59 0.69
C PHE A 124 -26.52 2.46 2.16
N GLU A 125 -25.67 1.97 3.07
CA GLU A 125 -25.98 1.92 4.51
C GLU A 125 -26.27 3.32 5.10
N ARG A 126 -25.90 4.37 4.37
CA ARG A 126 -25.97 5.77 4.81
C ARG A 126 -27.11 6.54 4.16
N ILE A 127 -27.87 5.91 3.26
CA ILE A 127 -28.98 6.56 2.55
C ILE A 127 -30.29 6.01 3.12
N SER A 128 -30.99 6.82 3.92
CA SER A 128 -32.39 6.57 4.24
C SER A 128 -33.25 7.19 3.15
N LEU A 129 -33.92 6.35 2.35
CA LEU A 129 -35.01 6.80 1.49
C LEU A 129 -36.26 6.72 2.34
N GLU A 130 -36.57 7.77 3.09
CA GLU A 130 -37.93 7.90 3.65
C GLU A 130 -38.92 8.01 2.49
N PRO A 131 -40.06 7.29 2.56
CA PRO A 131 -41.09 7.31 1.52
C PRO A 131 -41.81 8.66 1.38
#